data_AF-A0A7D8DBH9-F1
#
_entry.id   AF-A0A7D8DBH9-F1
#
_cell.length_a   1.000
_cell.length_b   1.000
_cell.length_c   1.000
_cell.angle_alpha   90.00
_cell.angle_beta   90.00
_cell.angle_gamma   90.00
#
_symmetry.space_group_name_H-M   'P 1'
#
loop_
_entity.id
_entity.type
_entity.pdbx_description
1 polymer ?
#
loop_
_entity_poly.entity_id
_entity_poly.type
_entity_poly.pdbx_seq_one_letter_code
_entity_poly.pdbx_strand_id
1 'polypeptide(L)'
;MYLHQAEQDWLTNTELNRSALPGRIKTTAKSADYLIEIEEEIHIDSFSFKVLFTPGHSPGSISYYIKDESIIISGDVLFKGGIGRTDIIGGDQNRLMKTIQEKLFSLPEKTLVLSGHGDITDIQTERKQNPFLKNLR
;
A
#
# COMPACT_ATOMS: atom_id res chain seq x y z
N MET A 1 10.97 -2.24 11.44
CA MET A 1 9.97 -1.63 10.56
C MET A 1 10.60 -1.39 9.20
N TYR A 2 9.96 -1.89 8.13
CA TYR A 2 10.35 -1.63 6.75
C TYR A 2 9.55 -0.44 6.23
N LEU A 3 10.21 0.51 5.59
CA LEU A 3 9.59 1.73 5.04
C LEU A 3 10.22 2.07 3.71
N HIS A 4 9.45 2.57 2.74
CA HIS A 4 10.05 3.05 1.50
C HIS A 4 10.84 4.34 1.73
N GLN A 5 11.97 4.50 1.05
CA GLN A 5 12.84 5.67 1.18
C GLN A 5 12.12 7.01 0.96
N ALA A 6 11.08 7.04 0.12
CA ALA A 6 10.27 8.23 -0.12
C ALA A 6 9.54 8.76 1.13
N GLU A 7 9.45 7.95 2.19
CA GLU A 7 8.80 8.29 3.45
C GLU A 7 9.75 8.22 4.66
N GLN A 8 11.07 8.15 4.44
CA GLN A 8 12.06 7.96 5.52
C GLN A 8 11.91 8.92 6.71
N ASP A 9 11.43 10.14 6.48
CA ASP A 9 11.25 11.18 7.50
C ASP A 9 9.85 11.20 8.14
N TRP A 10 8.92 10.37 7.68
CA TRP A 10 7.51 10.46 8.09
C TRP A 10 7.32 10.09 9.56
N LEU A 11 8.05 9.09 10.06
CA LEU A 11 7.93 8.65 11.46
C LEU A 11 8.39 9.72 12.46
N THR A 12 9.39 10.51 12.09
CA THR A 12 10.02 11.50 12.96
C THR A 12 9.44 12.91 12.78
N ASN A 13 8.65 13.14 11.72
CA ASN A 13 8.07 14.44 11.40
C ASN A 13 6.54 14.47 11.61
N THR A 14 6.09 15.27 12.57
CA THR A 14 4.68 15.35 12.97
C THR A 14 3.76 15.96 11.90
N GLU A 15 4.30 16.75 10.98
CA GLU A 15 3.53 17.29 9.85
C GLU A 15 3.29 16.21 8.79
N LEU A 16 4.33 15.44 8.47
CA LEU A 16 4.27 14.37 7.47
C LEU A 16 3.41 13.18 7.93
N ASN A 17 3.56 12.71 9.19
CA ASN A 17 2.66 11.68 9.74
C ASN A 17 1.28 12.21 10.16
N ARG A 18 1.02 13.51 9.98
CA ARG A 18 -0.26 14.19 10.23
C ARG A 18 -0.74 14.13 11.69
N SER A 19 0.16 13.86 12.64
CA SER A 19 -0.16 13.96 14.08
C SER A 19 -0.20 15.40 14.58
N ALA A 20 0.34 16.36 13.81
CA ALA A 20 0.29 17.79 14.12
C ALA A 20 -1.07 18.48 13.84
N LEU A 21 -2.03 17.78 13.22
CA LEU A 21 -3.34 18.35 12.93
C LEU A 21 -4.09 18.75 14.22
N PRO A 22 -4.91 19.81 14.18
CA PRO A 22 -5.69 20.25 15.33
C PRO A 22 -6.52 19.12 15.96
N GLY A 23 -6.48 19.02 17.29
CA GLY A 23 -7.23 18.01 18.05
C GLY A 23 -6.57 16.62 18.13
N ARG A 24 -5.33 16.47 17.63
CA ARG A 24 -4.56 15.22 17.75
C ARG A 24 -3.40 15.36 18.73
N ILE A 25 -2.95 14.22 19.26
CA ILE A 25 -1.71 14.12 20.02
C ILE A 25 -0.55 14.09 19.02
N LYS A 26 0.37 15.06 19.13
CA LYS A 26 1.61 15.09 18.35
C LYS A 26 2.46 13.88 18.74
N THR A 27 2.78 13.04 17.75
CA THR A 27 3.47 11.77 17.99
C THR A 27 4.60 11.62 16.98
N THR A 28 5.74 11.14 17.48
CA THR A 28 6.87 10.70 16.67
C THR A 28 7.23 9.27 17.07
N ALA A 29 7.91 8.58 16.16
CA ALA A 29 8.53 7.29 16.40
C ALA A 29 10.01 7.33 16.01
N LYS A 30 10.76 6.29 16.38
CA LYS A 30 12.11 6.09 15.85
C LYS A 30 12.06 5.92 14.33
N SER A 31 13.12 6.30 13.63
CA SER A 31 13.30 6.01 12.20
C SER A 31 13.14 4.51 11.91
N ALA A 32 12.76 4.19 10.66
CA ALA A 32 12.61 2.82 10.21
C ALA A 32 13.92 2.04 10.37
N ASP A 33 13.82 0.76 10.78
CA ASP A 33 14.99 -0.12 10.88
C ASP A 33 15.54 -0.48 9.49
N TYR A 34 14.67 -0.51 8.47
CA TYR A 34 15.02 -0.84 7.09
C TYR A 34 14.33 0.11 6.11
N LEU A 35 15.13 0.67 5.19
CA LEU A 35 14.63 1.46 4.07
C LEU A 35 14.59 0.60 2.80
N ILE A 36 13.43 0.56 2.16
CA ILE A 36 13.21 -0.07 0.87
C ILE A 36 13.46 0.97 -0.22
N GLU A 37 14.43 0.71 -1.09
CA GLU A 37 14.75 1.58 -2.22
C GLU A 37 14.29 1.00 -3.56
N ILE A 38 14.20 -0.33 -3.64
CA ILE A 38 13.83 -1.07 -4.84
C ILE A 38 12.81 -2.17 -4.51
N GLU A 39 12.09 -2.64 -5.52
CA GLU A 39 11.26 -3.84 -5.38
C GLU A 39 12.18 -5.08 -5.34
N GLU A 40 12.09 -5.84 -4.26
CA GLU A 40 12.89 -7.04 -4.06
C GLU A 40 12.11 -8.12 -3.30
N GLU A 41 12.67 -9.33 -3.26
CA GLU A 41 12.14 -10.42 -2.46
C GLU A 41 12.90 -10.50 -1.14
N ILE A 42 12.18 -10.35 -0.03
CA ILE A 42 12.74 -10.38 1.32
C ILE A 42 12.46 -11.74 1.93
N HIS A 43 13.47 -12.26 2.64
CA HIS A 43 13.42 -13.55 3.31
C HIS A 43 13.63 -13.33 4.81
N ILE A 44 12.72 -13.84 5.62
CA ILE A 44 12.82 -13.88 7.08
C ILE A 44 12.67 -15.34 7.48
N ASP A 45 13.79 -15.97 7.83
CA ASP A 45 13.86 -17.42 8.04
C ASP A 45 13.25 -18.19 6.84
N SER A 46 12.19 -18.98 7.07
CA SER A 46 11.50 -19.76 6.03
C SER A 46 10.39 -18.98 5.31
N PHE A 47 10.17 -17.72 5.66
CA PHE A 47 9.09 -16.90 5.10
C PHE A 47 9.66 -15.93 4.04
N SER A 48 9.12 -16.00 2.82
CA SER A 48 9.49 -15.10 1.71
C SER A 48 8.30 -14.29 1.23
N PHE A 49 8.58 -13.05 0.85
CA PHE A 49 7.59 -12.17 0.23
C PHE A 49 8.25 -11.17 -0.69
N LYS A 50 7.55 -10.79 -1.75
CA LYS A 50 7.97 -9.72 -2.65
C LYS A 50 7.43 -8.38 -2.18
N VAL A 51 8.30 -7.39 -2.05
CA VAL A 51 7.89 -6.00 -1.83
C VAL A 51 7.55 -5.38 -3.18
N LEU A 52 6.36 -4.79 -3.28
CA LEU A 52 5.91 -4.02 -4.43
C LEU A 52 5.84 -2.55 -4.05
N PHE A 53 6.39 -1.67 -4.88
CA PHE A 53 6.25 -0.24 -4.71
C PHE A 53 4.89 0.18 -5.28
N THR A 54 4.00 0.58 -4.39
CA THR A 54 2.59 0.83 -4.69
C THR A 54 2.15 2.23 -4.28
N PRO A 55 2.79 3.30 -4.79
CA PRO A 55 2.49 4.67 -4.42
C PRO A 55 1.12 5.12 -4.95
N GLY A 56 0.58 6.15 -4.31
CA GLY A 56 -0.63 6.85 -4.76
C GLY A 56 -1.52 7.26 -3.60
N HIS A 57 -1.78 6.37 -2.64
CA HIS A 57 -2.34 6.77 -1.35
C HIS A 57 -1.34 7.69 -0.62
N SER A 58 -0.09 7.25 -0.57
CA SER A 58 1.07 7.99 -0.09
C SER A 58 2.26 7.81 -1.05
N PRO A 59 3.30 8.66 -0.99
CA PRO A 59 4.43 8.59 -1.92
C PRO A 59 5.33 7.37 -1.71
N GLY A 60 5.34 6.78 -0.51
CA GLY A 60 6.13 5.60 -0.14
C GLY A 60 5.31 4.35 0.17
N SER A 61 4.03 4.32 -0.19
CA SER A 61 3.20 3.13 -0.02
C SER A 61 3.84 1.90 -0.68
N ILE A 62 3.93 0.80 0.07
CA ILE A 62 4.41 -0.51 -0.40
C ILE A 62 3.37 -1.58 -0.07
N SER A 63 3.35 -2.65 -0.87
CA SER A 63 2.53 -3.84 -0.65
C SER A 63 3.42 -5.07 -0.56
N TYR A 64 2.99 -6.07 0.23
CA TYR A 64 3.72 -7.33 0.38
C TYR A 64 2.97 -8.46 -0.31
N TYR A 65 3.58 -9.05 -1.33
CA TYR A 65 3.00 -10.17 -2.07
C TYR A 65 3.64 -11.48 -1.64
N ILE A 66 2.82 -12.37 -1.09
CA ILE A 66 3.21 -13.71 -0.63
C ILE A 66 2.69 -14.68 -1.68
N LYS A 67 3.56 -15.01 -2.65
CA LYS A 67 3.19 -15.74 -3.85
C LYS A 67 2.63 -17.14 -3.54
N ASP A 68 3.26 -17.85 -2.61
CA ASP A 68 2.91 -19.23 -2.29
C ASP A 68 1.54 -19.35 -1.64
N GLU A 69 1.11 -18.32 -0.93
CA GLU A 69 -0.21 -18.22 -0.30
C GLU A 69 -1.25 -17.54 -1.20
N SER A 70 -0.87 -17.02 -2.37
CA SER A 70 -1.72 -16.19 -3.22
C SER A 70 -2.35 -15.02 -2.45
N ILE A 71 -1.56 -14.31 -1.65
CA ILE A 71 -2.00 -13.18 -0.82
C ILE A 71 -1.19 -11.93 -1.17
N ILE A 72 -1.87 -10.78 -1.25
CA ILE A 72 -1.23 -9.46 -1.17
C ILE A 72 -1.74 -8.69 0.05
N ILE A 73 -0.81 -8.23 0.88
CA ILE A 73 -1.07 -7.22 1.91
C ILE A 73 -0.91 -5.85 1.24
N SER A 74 -2.03 -5.20 0.89
CA SER A 74 -2.05 -4.02 0.03
C SER A 74 -1.97 -2.68 0.79
N GLY A 75 -2.01 -2.71 2.12
CA GLY A 75 -2.18 -1.49 2.92
C GLY A 75 -3.39 -0.70 2.45
N ASP A 76 -3.23 0.60 2.27
CA ASP A 76 -4.30 1.51 1.85
C ASP A 76 -4.36 1.73 0.33
N VAL A 77 -3.90 0.76 -0.47
CA VAL A 77 -3.94 0.86 -1.94
C VAL A 77 -5.30 0.44 -2.48
N LEU A 78 -5.75 -0.77 -2.14
CA LEU A 78 -6.98 -1.39 -2.64
C LEU A 78 -7.75 -2.02 -1.50
N PHE A 79 -9.05 -1.71 -1.41
CA PHE A 79 -9.99 -2.24 -0.43
C PHE A 79 -11.12 -3.00 -1.13
N LYS A 80 -11.90 -3.77 -0.37
CA LYS A 80 -13.16 -4.33 -0.86
C LYS A 80 -14.13 -3.22 -1.30
N GLY A 81 -14.32 -3.07 -2.61
CA GLY A 81 -15.17 -2.03 -3.20
C GLY A 81 -14.64 -0.60 -3.04
N GLY A 82 -13.36 -0.41 -2.70
CA GLY A 82 -12.77 0.91 -2.45
C GLY A 82 -11.30 0.99 -2.86
N ILE A 83 -10.74 2.20 -2.79
CA ILE A 83 -9.31 2.48 -2.98
C ILE A 83 -8.83 3.48 -1.91
N GLY A 84 -7.51 3.57 -1.73
CA GLY A 84 -6.88 4.61 -0.91
C GLY A 84 -7.36 6.01 -1.23
N ARG A 85 -7.59 6.82 -0.19
CA ARG A 85 -7.77 8.27 -0.40
C ARG A 85 -6.46 8.90 -0.89
N THR A 86 -6.54 9.93 -1.71
CA THR A 86 -5.35 10.58 -2.31
C THR A 86 -5.34 12.09 -2.09
N ASP A 87 -6.27 12.61 -1.29
CA ASP A 87 -6.40 14.02 -0.92
C ASP A 87 -5.56 14.38 0.32
N ILE A 88 -4.48 13.63 0.55
CA ILE A 88 -3.57 13.79 1.69
C ILE A 88 -2.18 14.20 1.20
N ILE A 89 -1.28 14.58 2.13
CA ILE A 89 0.08 14.98 1.78
C ILE A 89 0.76 13.86 0.98
N GLY A 90 1.21 14.18 -0.24
CA GLY A 90 1.87 13.23 -1.14
C GLY A 90 0.95 12.22 -1.82
N GLY A 91 -0.38 12.30 -1.62
CA GLY A 91 -1.35 11.48 -2.34
C GLY A 91 -1.49 11.91 -3.81
N ASP A 92 -1.68 10.94 -4.70
CA ASP A 92 -1.85 11.12 -6.14
C ASP A 92 -2.78 10.04 -6.70
N GLN A 93 -3.97 10.47 -7.14
CA GLN A 93 -4.99 9.55 -7.68
C GLN A 93 -4.56 8.90 -8.99
N ASN A 94 -3.94 9.65 -9.90
CA ASN A 94 -3.50 9.08 -11.18
C ASN A 94 -2.41 8.03 -10.94
N ARG A 95 -1.51 8.31 -9.99
CA ARG A 95 -0.49 7.36 -9.57
C ARG A 95 -1.09 6.12 -8.92
N LEU A 96 -2.07 6.28 -8.03
CA LEU A 96 -2.77 5.16 -7.39
C LEU A 96 -3.44 4.25 -8.41
N MET A 97 -4.15 4.83 -9.37
CA MET A 97 -4.84 4.08 -10.42
C MET A 97 -3.85 3.30 -11.30
N LYS A 98 -2.73 3.93 -11.66
CA LYS A 98 -1.64 3.27 -12.40
C LYS A 98 -1.02 2.14 -11.59
N THR A 99 -0.75 2.35 -10.30
CA THR A 99 -0.26 1.33 -9.38
C THR A 99 -1.20 0.12 -9.33
N ILE A 100 -2.51 0.34 -9.15
CA ILE A 100 -3.48 -0.76 -9.09
C ILE A 100 -3.49 -1.55 -10.40
N GLN A 101 -3.46 -0.87 -11.55
CA GLN A 101 -3.45 -1.51 -12.85
C GLN A 101 -2.17 -2.32 -13.11
N GLU A 102 -1.00 -1.73 -12.88
CA GLU A 102 0.29 -2.33 -13.25
C GLU A 102 0.77 -3.37 -12.23
N LYS A 103 0.44 -3.20 -10.94
CA LYS A 103 0.97 -4.03 -9.85
C LYS A 103 -0.05 -5.01 -9.30
N LEU A 104 -1.24 -4.55 -8.93
CA LEU A 104 -2.23 -5.42 -8.29
C LEU A 104 -2.97 -6.25 -9.34
N PHE A 105 -3.39 -5.63 -10.44
CA PHE A 105 -4.08 -6.33 -11.52
C PHE A 105 -3.16 -7.18 -12.41
N SER A 106 -1.85 -7.11 -12.25
CA SER A 106 -0.95 -8.09 -12.86
C SER A 106 -0.81 -9.40 -12.06
N LEU A 107 -1.34 -9.45 -10.82
CA LEU A 107 -1.35 -10.66 -10.00
C LEU A 107 -2.42 -11.66 -10.47
N PRO A 108 -2.29 -12.96 -10.11
CA PRO A 108 -3.32 -13.96 -10.38
C PRO A 108 -4.69 -13.52 -9.85
N GLU A 109 -5.75 -13.82 -10.61
CA GLU A 109 -7.12 -13.37 -10.27
C GLU A 109 -7.59 -13.81 -8.88
N LYS A 110 -7.17 -14.99 -8.42
CA LYS A 110 -7.54 -15.53 -7.10
C LYS A 110 -6.70 -14.98 -5.95
N THR A 111 -5.79 -14.04 -6.22
CA THR A 111 -4.96 -13.44 -5.17
C THR A 111 -5.87 -12.70 -4.19
N LEU A 112 -5.82 -13.10 -2.91
CA LEU A 112 -6.55 -12.44 -1.84
C LEU A 112 -5.89 -11.11 -1.51
N VAL A 113 -6.72 -10.08 -1.32
CA VAL A 113 -6.28 -8.73 -0.96
C VAL A 113 -6.60 -8.51 0.52
N LEU A 114 -5.55 -8.48 1.33
CA LEU A 114 -5.58 -8.13 2.75
C LEU A 114 -5.23 -6.65 2.87
N SER A 115 -6.25 -5.81 2.87
CA SER A 115 -6.08 -4.35 2.95
C SER A 115 -5.82 -3.88 4.39
N GLY A 116 -5.34 -2.64 4.54
CA GLY A 116 -5.12 -2.02 5.85
C GLY A 116 -6.39 -1.84 6.66
N HIS A 117 -7.55 -1.78 6.00
CA HIS A 117 -8.85 -1.51 6.61
C HIS A 117 -9.99 -2.25 5.91
N GLY A 118 -10.90 -2.83 6.70
CA GLY A 118 -12.10 -3.49 6.20
C GLY A 118 -11.90 -4.98 5.89
N ASP A 119 -12.85 -5.54 5.15
CA ASP A 119 -12.91 -6.98 4.84
C ASP A 119 -11.89 -7.39 3.76
N ILE A 120 -11.52 -8.67 3.79
CA ILE A 120 -10.77 -9.34 2.72
C ILE A 120 -11.60 -9.38 1.42
N THR A 121 -10.92 -9.23 0.29
CA THR A 121 -11.46 -9.41 -1.08
C THR A 121 -10.44 -10.15 -1.95
N ASP A 122 -10.66 -10.21 -3.26
CA ASP A 122 -9.72 -10.78 -4.23
C ASP A 122 -9.60 -9.93 -5.50
N ILE A 123 -8.50 -10.13 -6.24
CA ILE A 123 -8.17 -9.34 -7.45
C ILE A 123 -9.27 -9.44 -8.51
N GLN A 124 -9.89 -10.62 -8.69
CA GLN A 124 -10.96 -10.81 -9.66
C GLN A 124 -12.19 -9.98 -9.31
N THR A 125 -12.63 -10.07 -8.06
CA THR A 125 -13.78 -9.34 -7.52
C THR A 125 -13.58 -7.84 -7.67
N GLU A 126 -12.43 -7.31 -7.24
CA GLU A 126 -12.16 -5.87 -7.33
C GLU A 126 -12.04 -5.39 -8.78
N ARG A 127 -11.41 -6.16 -9.67
CA ARG A 127 -11.38 -5.81 -11.09
C ARG A 127 -12.77 -5.72 -11.70
N LYS A 128 -13.68 -6.64 -11.35
CA LYS A 128 -15.03 -6.73 -11.93
C LYS A 128 -16.06 -5.83 -11.27
N GLN A 129 -15.91 -5.51 -9.99
CA GLN A 129 -16.98 -4.92 -9.20
C GLN A 129 -16.61 -3.59 -8.54
N ASN A 130 -15.33 -3.30 -8.31
CA ASN A 130 -14.93 -2.08 -7.61
C ASN A 130 -15.38 -0.82 -8.40
N PRO A 131 -16.21 0.05 -7.79
CA PRO A 131 -16.81 1.19 -8.49
C PRO A 131 -15.80 2.27 -8.87
N PHE A 132 -14.63 2.32 -8.21
CA PHE A 132 -13.55 3.27 -8.51
C PHE A 132 -12.69 2.83 -9.70
N LEU A 133 -12.73 1.54 -10.06
CA LEU A 133 -11.82 0.93 -11.04
C LEU A 133 -12.48 0.69 -12.40
N LYS A 134 -13.65 1.28 -12.65
CA LYS A 134 -14.42 1.09 -13.90
C LYS A 134 -13.62 1.41 -15.16
N ASN A 135 -12.74 2.40 -15.09
CA ASN A 135 -11.94 2.87 -16.23
C ASN A 135 -10.64 2.07 -16.44
N LEU A 136 -10.35 1.08 -15.58
CA LEU A 136 -9.18 0.19 -15.69
C LEU A 136 -9.54 -1.18 -16.28
N ARG A 137 -10.79 -1.38 -16.69
CA ARG A 137 -11.31 -2.63 -17.26
C ARG A 137 -11.18 -2.65 -18.77
#